data_AF-A0AAW9ED06-F1
#
_entry.id   AF-A0AAW9ED06-F1
#
_cell.length_a   1.000
_cell.length_b   1.000
_cell.length_c   1.000
_cell.angle_alpha   90.00
_cell.angle_beta   90.00
_cell.angle_gamma   90.00
#
_symmetry.space_group_name_H-M   'P 1'
#
loop_
_entity.id
_entity.type
_entity.pdbx_description
1 polymer ?
#
loop_
_entity_poly.entity_id
_entity_poly.type
_entity_poly.pdbx_seq_one_letter_code
_entity_poly.pdbx_strand_id
1 'polypeptide(L)'
;ALYYGYDEQIRQIDMPSESRAELALNALIAHRFLKPLMPKSWYFEVSHSSTRPYLAQVVETALKDSNEKVLFLVAEVGEQACLCLLAQPQLALFDRTLT
;
A
#
# COMPACT_ATOMS: atom_id res chain seq x y z
N ALA A 1 -5.13 -18.26 -5.04
CA ALA A 1 -3.94 -18.16 -4.16
C ALA A 1 -3.70 -16.71 -3.73
N LEU A 2 -3.34 -15.80 -4.64
CA LEU A 2 -3.01 -14.40 -4.29
C LEU A 2 -4.11 -13.65 -3.50
N TYR A 3 -5.39 -13.84 -3.83
CA TYR A 3 -6.50 -13.25 -3.07
C TYR A 3 -6.39 -13.55 -1.57
N TYR A 4 -6.17 -14.82 -1.22
CA TYR A 4 -6.10 -15.26 0.17
C TYR A 4 -4.85 -14.71 0.87
N GLY A 5 -3.74 -14.55 0.14
CA GLY A 5 -2.52 -13.92 0.69
C GLY A 5 -2.75 -12.45 1.04
N TYR A 6 -3.43 -11.69 0.18
CA TYR A 6 -3.83 -10.32 0.49
C TYR A 6 -4.82 -10.29 1.67
N ASP A 7 -5.89 -11.08 1.60
CA ASP A 7 -6.93 -11.13 2.64
C ASP A 7 -6.36 -11.48 4.03
N GLU A 8 -5.42 -12.43 4.11
CA GLU A 8 -4.78 -12.81 5.37
C GLU A 8 -3.98 -11.65 6.00
N GLN A 9 -3.23 -10.91 5.19
CA GLN A 9 -2.42 -9.79 5.66
C GLN A 9 -3.30 -8.58 6.03
N ILE A 10 -4.33 -8.31 5.24
CA ILE A 10 -5.32 -7.25 5.51
C ILE A 10 -6.14 -7.56 6.78
N ARG A 11 -6.31 -8.82 7.19
CA ARG A 11 -6.98 -9.14 8.47
C ARG A 11 -6.21 -8.67 9.71
N GLN A 12 -4.93 -8.33 9.57
CA GLN A 12 -4.10 -7.83 10.67
C GLN A 12 -4.29 -6.33 10.93
N ILE A 13 -4.95 -5.61 10.02
CA ILE A 13 -5.28 -4.19 10.17
C ILE A 13 -6.74 -4.01 10.58
N ASP A 14 -7.02 -2.97 11.35
CA ASP A 14 -8.37 -2.64 11.79
C ASP A 14 -9.14 -1.97 10.64
N MET A 15 -9.93 -2.77 9.91
CA MET A 15 -10.67 -2.33 8.73
C MET A 15 -12.00 -3.08 8.59
N PRO A 16 -13.10 -2.41 8.16
CA PRO A 16 -14.38 -3.07 7.89
C PRO A 16 -14.26 -4.22 6.88
N SER A 17 -15.05 -5.28 7.04
CA SER A 17 -15.02 -6.46 6.13
C SER A 17 -15.20 -6.12 4.64
N GLU A 18 -16.03 -5.13 4.34
CA GLU A 18 -16.30 -4.72 2.96
C GLU A 18 -15.07 -4.07 2.33
N SER A 19 -14.44 -3.11 3.03
CA SER A 19 -13.21 -2.44 2.59
C SER A 19 -12.04 -3.42 2.45
N ARG A 20 -11.98 -4.47 3.29
CA ARG A 20 -10.95 -5.51 3.18
C ARG A 20 -11.07 -6.30 1.88
N ALA A 21 -12.28 -6.72 1.54
CA ALA A 21 -12.54 -7.44 0.29
C ALA A 21 -12.25 -6.56 -0.93
N GLU A 22 -12.67 -5.29 -0.88
CA GLU A 22 -12.37 -4.30 -1.90
C GLU A 22 -10.86 -4.12 -2.11
N LEU A 23 -10.10 -3.92 -1.03
CA LEU A 23 -8.65 -3.77 -1.09
C LEU A 23 -7.96 -5.00 -1.68
N ALA A 24 -8.36 -6.21 -1.26
CA ALA A 24 -7.82 -7.46 -1.78
C ALA A 24 -8.10 -7.64 -3.29
N LEU A 25 -9.30 -7.26 -3.74
CA LEU A 25 -9.67 -7.29 -5.16
C LEU A 25 -8.92 -6.23 -5.97
N ASN A 26 -8.81 -5.01 -5.46
CA ASN A 26 -8.04 -3.94 -6.10
C ASN A 26 -6.55 -4.31 -6.21
N ALA A 27 -5.98 -4.97 -5.19
CA ALA A 27 -4.61 -5.47 -5.23
C ALA A 27 -4.40 -6.53 -6.34
N LEU A 28 -5.36 -7.44 -6.52
CA LEU A 28 -5.32 -8.43 -7.62
C LEU A 28 -5.40 -7.77 -8.98
N ILE A 29 -6.27 -6.77 -9.14
CA ILE A 29 -6.43 -6.04 -10.39
C ILE A 29 -5.15 -5.27 -10.70
N ALA A 30 -4.60 -4.56 -9.71
CA ALA A 30 -3.37 -3.80 -9.85
C ALA A 30 -2.19 -4.70 -10.24
N HIS A 31 -2.03 -5.84 -9.57
CA HIS A 31 -0.97 -6.79 -9.87
C HIS A 31 -1.02 -7.35 -11.30
N ARG A 32 -2.20 -7.41 -11.93
CA ARG A 32 -2.37 -8.06 -13.25
C ARG A 32 -2.54 -7.10 -14.43
N PHE A 33 -3.14 -5.94 -14.19
CA PHE A 33 -3.67 -5.11 -15.27
C PHE A 33 -3.20 -3.66 -15.20
N LEU A 34 -2.58 -3.22 -14.11
CA LEU A 34 -2.04 -1.87 -14.06
C LEU A 34 -0.83 -1.78 -14.98
N LYS A 35 -0.76 -0.68 -15.73
CA LYS A 35 0.47 -0.31 -16.43
C LYS A 35 1.52 0.12 -15.38
N PRO A 36 2.82 -0.06 -15.68
CA PRO A 36 3.89 0.44 -14.82
C PRO A 36 3.67 1.91 -14.45
N LEU A 37 3.73 2.19 -13.15
CA LEU A 37 3.56 3.54 -12.61
C LEU A 37 4.91 4.20 -12.36
N MET A 38 4.90 5.53 -12.32
CA MET A 38 6.05 6.31 -11.87
C MET A 38 6.20 6.18 -10.34
N PRO A 39 7.37 5.76 -9.83
CA PRO A 39 7.63 5.74 -8.39
C PRO A 39 7.47 7.12 -7.77
N LYS A 40 6.85 7.18 -6.59
CA LYS A 40 6.66 8.42 -5.80
C LYS A 40 7.30 8.25 -4.44
N SER A 41 8.27 9.10 -4.10
CA SER A 41 8.98 9.08 -2.81
C SER A 41 8.87 10.39 -2.03
N TRP A 42 8.59 11.51 -2.71
CA TRP A 42 8.71 12.84 -2.11
C TRP A 42 7.64 13.16 -1.05
N TYR A 43 6.52 12.43 -1.04
CA TYR A 43 5.47 12.59 -0.01
C TYR A 43 5.86 11.97 1.33
N PHE A 44 6.79 11.03 1.34
CA PHE A 44 7.03 10.14 2.49
C PHE A 44 8.40 10.37 3.12
N GLU A 45 8.47 10.21 4.43
CA GLU A 45 9.71 10.25 5.18
C GLU A 45 10.67 9.14 4.73
N VAL A 46 11.97 9.45 4.79
CA VAL A 46 13.00 8.48 4.41
C VAL A 46 13.19 7.50 5.55
N SER A 47 12.77 6.25 5.35
CA SER A 47 13.04 5.17 6.31
C SER A 47 14.43 4.59 6.11
N HIS A 48 15.23 4.51 7.17
CA HIS A 48 16.54 3.83 7.17
C HIS A 48 16.45 2.31 7.45
N SER A 49 15.25 1.74 7.33
CA SER A 49 15.03 0.30 7.48
C SER A 49 15.72 -0.47 6.35
N SER A 50 16.51 -1.49 6.71
CA SER A 50 17.14 -2.41 5.75
C SER A 50 16.22 -3.55 5.29
N THR A 51 14.99 -3.62 5.80
CA THR A 51 14.07 -4.71 5.48
C THR A 51 13.43 -4.46 4.13
N ARG A 52 13.65 -5.38 3.18
CA ARG A 52 12.97 -5.33 1.88
C ARG A 52 11.52 -5.80 2.03
N PRO A 53 10.56 -5.06 1.47
CA PRO A 53 9.17 -5.48 1.50
C PRO A 53 8.95 -6.74 0.65
N TYR A 54 7.94 -7.53 1.01
CA TYR A 54 7.50 -8.70 0.25
C TYR A 54 6.05 -8.58 -0.24
N LEU A 55 5.67 -9.42 -1.19
CA LEU A 55 4.34 -9.40 -1.78
C LEU A 55 3.25 -9.65 -0.73
N ALA A 56 2.15 -8.89 -0.79
CA ALA A 56 1.04 -8.89 0.16
C ALA A 56 1.39 -8.35 1.56
N GLN A 57 2.61 -7.91 1.82
CA GLN A 57 2.96 -7.30 3.11
C GLN A 57 2.20 -5.97 3.29
N VAL A 58 1.73 -5.72 4.53
CA VAL A 58 1.33 -4.39 4.96
C VAL A 58 2.54 -3.64 5.49
N VAL A 59 2.82 -2.46 4.94
CA VAL A 59 3.94 -1.60 5.33
C VAL A 59 3.41 -0.27 5.87
N GLU A 60 4.09 0.27 6.88
CA GLU A 60 3.83 1.60 7.43
C GLU A 60 4.87 2.60 6.93
N THR A 61 4.42 3.79 6.57
CA THR A 61 5.28 4.95 6.28
C THR A 61 4.70 6.21 6.92
N ALA A 62 5.45 7.30 6.96
CA ALA A 62 4.99 8.58 7.48
C ALA A 62 5.05 9.66 6.38
N LEU A 63 4.07 10.56 6.37
CA LEU A 63 4.11 11.74 5.50
C LEU A 63 5.16 12.74 5.99
N LYS A 64 5.91 13.37 5.07
CA LYS A 64 6.91 14.39 5.45
C LYS A 64 6.31 15.61 6.12
N ASP A 65 5.16 16.07 5.63
CA ASP A 65 4.60 17.36 6.04
C ASP A 65 3.88 17.28 7.40
N SER A 66 3.21 16.16 7.69
CA SER A 66 2.37 15.99 8.89
C SER A 66 2.91 14.96 9.87
N ASN A 67 3.90 14.14 9.48
CA ASN A 67 4.32 12.94 10.20
C ASN A 67 3.17 11.94 10.47
N GLU A 68 2.07 12.05 9.70
CA GLU A 68 0.94 11.13 9.75
C GLU A 68 1.39 9.75 9.28
N LYS A 69 1.11 8.73 10.09
CA LYS A 69 1.37 7.33 9.75
C LYS A 69 0.32 6.82 8.79
N VAL A 70 0.78 6.11 7.77
CA VAL A 70 -0.05 5.60 6.69
C VAL A 70 0.31 4.15 6.42
N LEU A 71 -0.72 3.33 6.24
CA LEU A 71 -0.58 1.92 5.89
C LEU A 71 -0.79 1.69 4.41
N PHE A 72 0.06 0.82 3.85
CA PHE A 72 -0.01 0.41 2.45
C PHE A 72 0.10 -1.11 2.32
N LEU A 73 -0.64 -1.69 1.39
CA LEU A 73 -0.52 -3.08 0.98
C LEU A 73 0.36 -3.20 -0.26
N VAL A 74 1.39 -4.04 -0.20
CA VAL A 74 2.31 -4.30 -1.32
C VAL A 74 1.67 -5.25 -2.33
N ALA A 75 1.33 -4.76 -3.53
CA ALA A 75 0.77 -5.56 -4.61
C ALA A 75 1.81 -6.04 -5.62
N GLU A 76 2.97 -5.39 -5.72
CA GLU A 76 4.09 -5.84 -6.56
C GLU A 76 5.41 -5.40 -5.94
N VAL A 77 6.43 -6.27 -6.02
CA VAL A 77 7.77 -6.00 -5.50
C VAL A 77 8.72 -5.80 -6.69
N GLY A 78 9.30 -4.62 -6.79
CA GLY A 78 10.39 -4.32 -7.72
C GLY A 78 11.72 -4.15 -7.00
N GLU A 79 12.79 -3.94 -7.77
CA GLU A 79 14.16 -3.81 -7.24
C GLU A 79 14.37 -2.48 -6.48
N GLN A 80 13.73 -1.40 -6.95
CA GLN A 80 13.91 -0.04 -6.43
C GLN A 80 12.60 0.60 -5.95
N ALA A 81 11.45 0.01 -6.29
CA ALA A 81 10.13 0.50 -5.94
C ALA A 81 9.15 -0.66 -5.84
N CYS A 82 8.10 -0.48 -5.04
CA CYS A 82 6.99 -1.41 -4.95
C CYS A 82 5.70 -0.73 -5.42
N LEU A 83 4.81 -1.50 -6.02
CA LEU A 83 3.43 -1.06 -6.24
C LEU A 83 2.65 -1.30 -4.95
N CYS A 84 2.07 -0.23 -4.43
CA CYS A 84 1.36 -0.24 -3.15
C CYS A 84 -0.05 0.31 -3.31
N LEU A 85 -1.01 -0.26 -2.58
CA LEU A 85 -2.37 0.26 -2.42
C LEU A 85 -2.56 0.83 -1.03
N LEU A 86 -3.34 1.90 -0.93
CA LEU A 86 -3.67 2.51 0.35
C LEU A 86 -4.51 1.55 1.18
N ALA A 87 -4.10 1.30 2.42
CA ALA A 87 -4.78 0.38 3.34
C ALA A 87 -5.56 1.14 4.42
N GLN A 88 -6.11 2.29 4.07
CA GLN A 88 -6.95 3.14 4.91
C GLN A 88 -7.97 3.89 4.02
N PRO A 89 -9.09 4.41 4.56
CA PRO A 89 -10.17 4.95 3.75
C PRO A 89 -9.78 6.12 2.86
N GLN A 90 -8.84 6.95 3.33
CA GLN A 90 -8.40 8.13 2.61
C GLN A 90 -7.03 8.58 3.09
N LEU A 91 -6.27 9.24 2.22
CA LEU A 91 -5.06 9.96 2.59
C LEU A 91 -4.98 11.28 1.85
N ALA A 92 -4.84 12.37 2.59
CA ALA A 92 -4.55 13.68 2.01
C ALA A 92 -3.04 13.80 1.74
N LEU A 93 -2.69 13.97 0.47
CA LEU A 93 -1.36 14.40 0.03
C LEU A 93 -1.42 15.90 -0.30
N PHE A 94 -0.26 16.55 -0.43
CA PHE A 94 -0.22 18.00 -0.68
C PHE A 94 -0.91 18.43 -1.99
N ASP A 95 -1.00 17.57 -2.99
CA ASP A 95 -1.57 17.87 -4.32
C ASP A 95 -2.84 17.10 -4.68
N ARG A 96 -3.19 16.07 -3.89
CA ARG A 96 -4.34 15.20 -4.18
C ARG A 96 -4.76 14.39 -2.96
N THR A 97 -5.90 13.74 -3.09
CA THR A 97 -6.39 12.80 -2.09
C THR A 97 -6.40 11.39 -2.69
N LEU A 98 -5.80 10.44 -1.98
CA LEU A 98 -5.88 9.02 -2.31
C LEU A 98 -7.06 8.39 -1.58
N THR A 99 -7.78 7.50 -2.27
CA THR A 99 -8.92 6.71 -1.78
C THR A 99 -8.77 5.30 -2.29
#